data_AF-A0A972YC85-F1
#
_entry.id   AF-A0A972YC85-F1
#
_cell.length_a   1.000
_cell.length_b   1.000
_cell.length_c   1.000
_cell.angle_alpha   90.00
_cell.angle_beta   90.00
_cell.angle_gamma   90.00
#
_symmetry.space_group_name_H-M   'P 1'
#
loop_
_entity.id
_entity.type
_entity.pdbx_description
1 polymer ?
#
loop_
_entity_poly.entity_id
_entity_poly.type
_entity_poly.pdbx_seq_one_letter_code
_entity_poly.pdbx_strand_id
1 'polypeptide(L)'
;MYNASRIVVFDGETQTFPNVEYTGEIVDVRLYCRYAGTAPVRAEVEIDFAFGKGPAGDSNRRDYRYWVAVTRRSGKVLNKEYFTVPANFSDGPVTGKTELLQQIIIPRADDSVSAANFEVLIGFDLTESQLTYNKEGRRFRLNAGQ
;
A
#
# COMPACT_ATOMS: atom_id res chain seq x y z
N MET A 1 6.09 2.14 10.30
CA MET A 1 5.79 2.41 8.88
C MET A 1 5.78 1.14 8.04
N TYR A 2 6.83 0.31 8.13
CA TYR A 2 6.91 -1.02 7.49
C TYR A 2 5.72 -1.98 7.75
N ASN A 3 4.95 -1.75 8.81
CA ASN A 3 3.86 -2.66 9.16
C ASN A 3 2.59 -2.48 8.31
N ALA A 4 2.51 -1.42 7.49
CA ALA A 4 1.36 -1.21 6.60
C ALA A 4 1.69 -1.53 5.13
N SER A 5 2.95 -1.86 4.79
CA SER A 5 3.33 -2.20 3.40
C SER A 5 2.87 -3.59 2.97
N ARG A 6 2.29 -4.37 3.88
CA ARG A 6 1.87 -5.75 3.63
C ARG A 6 0.55 -6.07 4.29
N ILE A 7 -0.21 -6.99 3.71
CA ILE A 7 -1.48 -7.49 4.23
C ILE A 7 -1.52 -9.01 4.07
N VAL A 8 -2.05 -9.69 5.09
CA VAL A 8 -2.38 -11.12 5.04
C VAL A 8 -3.82 -11.27 5.52
N VAL A 9 -4.62 -11.95 4.71
CA VAL A 9 -6.01 -12.29 5.00
C VAL A 9 -6.07 -13.78 5.30
N PHE A 10 -6.71 -14.13 6.41
CA PHE A 10 -6.86 -15.51 6.85
C PHE A 10 -8.33 -15.91 6.85
N ASP A 11 -8.57 -17.19 6.59
CA ASP A 11 -9.82 -17.86 6.91
C ASP A 11 -9.83 -18.19 8.41
N GLY A 12 -10.78 -17.61 9.13
CA GLY A 12 -10.90 -17.71 10.58
C GLY A 12 -9.76 -17.06 11.37
N GLU A 13 -9.65 -17.43 12.65
CA GLU A 13 -8.72 -16.79 13.61
C GLU A 13 -7.33 -17.44 13.65
N THR A 14 -7.19 -18.64 13.10
CA THR A 14 -5.94 -19.41 13.17
C THR A 14 -4.99 -18.95 12.06
N GLN A 15 -3.90 -18.29 12.46
CA GLN A 15 -2.96 -17.63 11.55
C GLN A 15 -1.84 -18.57 11.06
N THR A 16 -2.24 -19.62 10.32
CA THR A 16 -1.34 -20.63 9.72
C THR A 16 -1.34 -20.53 8.19
N PHE A 17 -0.34 -21.14 7.54
CA PHE A 17 -0.23 -21.11 6.08
C PHE A 17 -1.45 -21.69 5.33
N PRO A 18 -2.03 -22.85 5.73
CA PRO A 18 -3.21 -23.40 5.06
C PRO A 18 -4.42 -22.47 5.11
N ASN A 19 -4.50 -21.60 6.12
CA ASN A 19 -5.61 -20.67 6.30
C ASN A 19 -5.38 -19.33 5.61
N VAL A 20 -4.28 -19.12 4.89
CA VAL A 20 -4.07 -17.88 4.14
C VAL A 20 -5.02 -17.86 2.95
N GLU A 21 -5.90 -16.86 2.90
CA GLU A 21 -6.75 -16.61 1.73
C GLU A 21 -6.00 -15.77 0.69
N TYR A 22 -5.46 -14.63 1.12
CA TYR A 22 -4.83 -13.66 0.24
C TYR A 22 -3.69 -12.92 0.93
N THR A 23 -2.67 -12.54 0.17
CA THR A 23 -1.58 -11.67 0.59
C THR A 23 -1.46 -10.47 -0.34
N GLY A 24 -0.84 -9.40 0.15
CA GLY A 24 -0.48 -8.24 -0.65
C GLY A 24 0.76 -7.56 -0.08
N GLU A 25 1.59 -7.02 -0.96
CA GLU A 25 2.80 -6.29 -0.62
C GLU A 25 2.96 -5.10 -1.57
N ILE A 26 3.26 -3.93 -1.00
CA ILE A 26 3.72 -2.76 -1.75
C ILE A 26 5.22 -2.97 -1.98
N VAL A 27 5.60 -3.25 -3.22
CA VAL A 27 6.97 -3.63 -3.56
C VAL A 27 7.84 -2.46 -3.96
N ASP A 28 7.25 -1.43 -4.58
CA ASP A 28 7.95 -0.19 -4.94
C ASP A 28 7.00 1.01 -4.95
N VAL A 29 7.55 2.19 -4.69
CA VAL A 29 6.83 3.47 -4.75
C VAL A 29 7.73 4.52 -5.37
N ARG A 30 7.27 5.10 -6.48
CA ARG A 30 8.02 6.14 -7.20
C ARG A 30 7.21 7.44 -7.19
N LEU A 31 7.85 8.51 -6.73
CA LEU A 31 7.26 9.84 -6.62
C LEU A 31 7.84 10.75 -7.71
N TYR A 32 6.98 11.22 -8.59
CA TYR A 32 7.32 12.19 -9.64
C TYR A 32 6.69 13.54 -9.29
N CYS A 33 7.49 14.44 -8.71
CA CYS A 33 7.05 15.80 -8.41
C CYS A 33 7.21 16.70 -9.64
N ARG A 34 6.10 17.23 -10.17
CA ARG A 34 6.14 18.34 -11.14
C ARG A 34 6.00 19.66 -10.39
N TYR A 35 7.10 20.37 -10.25
CA TYR A 35 7.11 21.70 -9.65
C TYR A 35 6.54 22.71 -10.63
N ALA A 36 5.48 23.41 -10.22
CA ALA A 36 4.90 24.51 -10.99
C ALA A 36 4.88 25.79 -10.13
N GLY A 37 6.05 26.37 -9.86
CA GLY A 37 6.19 27.70 -9.24
C GLY A 37 5.32 27.92 -7.98
N THR A 38 4.35 28.85 -8.08
CA THR A 38 3.42 29.27 -7.00
C THR A 38 2.15 28.41 -6.91
N ALA A 39 1.93 27.46 -7.82
CA ALA A 39 0.79 26.55 -7.77
C ALA A 39 1.01 25.44 -6.71
N PRO A 40 -0.07 24.84 -6.16
CA PRO A 40 0.07 23.66 -5.30
C PRO A 40 0.87 22.57 -6.04
N VAL A 41 1.82 21.96 -5.34
CA VAL A 41 2.65 20.89 -5.92
C VAL A 41 1.73 19.73 -6.26
N ARG A 42 1.71 19.37 -7.54
CA ARG A 42 1.06 18.16 -8.04
C ARG A 42 2.11 17.07 -8.08
N ALA A 43 1.94 16.08 -7.22
CA ALA A 43 2.75 14.88 -7.24
C ALA A 43 2.01 13.79 -8.02
N GLU A 44 2.75 13.13 -8.90
CA GLU A 44 2.36 11.86 -9.47
C GLU A 44 3.05 10.75 -8.68
N VAL A 45 2.30 9.70 -8.33
CA VAL A 45 2.81 8.55 -7.59
C VAL A 45 2.51 7.29 -8.36
N GLU A 46 3.55 6.52 -8.62
CA GLU A 46 3.46 5.16 -9.13
C GLU A 46 3.68 4.19 -7.98
N ILE A 47 2.79 3.21 -7.85
CA ILE A 47 2.79 2.22 -6.77
C ILE A 47 2.76 0.83 -7.40
N ASP A 48 3.78 0.03 -7.12
CA ASP A 48 3.82 -1.36 -7.53
C ASP A 48 3.35 -2.26 -6.40
N PHE A 49 2.36 -3.09 -6.70
CA PHE A 49 1.82 -4.09 -5.81
C PHE A 49 2.14 -5.49 -6.30
N ALA A 50 2.45 -6.38 -5.36
CA ALA A 50 2.46 -7.83 -5.57
C ALA A 50 1.38 -8.46 -4.69
N PHE A 51 0.57 -9.35 -5.26
CA PHE A 51 -0.51 -10.03 -4.58
C PHE A 51 -0.35 -11.55 -4.68
N GLY A 52 -0.79 -12.25 -3.64
CA GLY A 52 -0.83 -13.70 -3.60
C GLY A 52 -2.23 -14.21 -3.24
N LYS A 53 -2.62 -15.33 -3.83
CA LYS A 53 -3.76 -16.14 -3.45
C LYS A 53 -3.24 -17.38 -2.71
N GLY A 54 -3.64 -17.54 -1.46
CA GLY A 54 -3.25 -18.66 -0.63
C GLY A 54 -4.20 -19.86 -0.76
N PRO A 55 -3.91 -20.96 -0.04
CA PRO A 55 -4.67 -22.21 -0.15
C PRO A 55 -6.15 -22.09 0.25
N ALA A 56 -6.49 -21.17 1.15
CA ALA A 56 -7.87 -20.92 1.58
C ALA A 56 -8.60 -19.91 0.67
N GLY A 57 -7.93 -19.33 -0.34
CA GLY A 57 -8.55 -18.38 -1.24
C GLY A 57 -9.50 -19.07 -2.24
N ASP A 58 -10.76 -18.65 -2.26
CA ASP A 58 -11.84 -19.24 -3.08
C ASP A 58 -12.09 -18.50 -4.40
N SER A 59 -11.74 -17.22 -4.49
CA SER A 59 -11.97 -16.34 -5.65
C SER A 59 -10.67 -16.07 -6.42
N ASN A 60 -10.77 -15.90 -7.73
CA ASN A 60 -9.65 -15.42 -8.56
C ASN A 60 -9.61 -13.90 -8.66
N ARG A 61 -10.46 -13.18 -7.92
CA ARG A 61 -10.48 -11.72 -7.87
C ARG A 61 -10.58 -11.25 -6.42
N ARG A 62 -9.75 -10.29 -6.05
CA ARG A 62 -9.78 -9.65 -4.73
C ARG A 62 -9.45 -8.17 -4.84
N ASP A 63 -10.24 -7.35 -4.18
CA ASP A 63 -9.97 -5.92 -4.06
C ASP A 63 -9.26 -5.63 -2.73
N TYR A 64 -8.22 -4.79 -2.80
CA TYR A 64 -7.44 -4.38 -1.64
C TYR A 64 -7.61 -2.88 -1.42
N ARG A 65 -7.99 -2.50 -0.20
CA ARG A 65 -8.02 -1.09 0.19
C ARG A 65 -6.63 -0.66 0.64
N TYR A 66 -6.22 0.51 0.19
CA TYR A 66 -4.98 1.16 0.61
C TYR A 66 -5.23 2.65 0.80
N TRP A 67 -4.31 3.32 1.46
CA TRP A 67 -4.35 4.75 1.68
C TRP A 67 -3.07 5.41 1.22
N VAL A 68 -3.20 6.67 0.82
CA VAL A 68 -2.08 7.56 0.56
C VAL A 68 -2.23 8.77 1.47
N ALA A 69 -1.19 9.10 2.23
CA ALA A 69 -1.17 10.20 3.17
C ALA A 69 -0.03 11.16 2.84
N VAL A 70 -0.33 12.46 2.87
CA VAL A 70 0.69 13.51 2.84
C VAL A 70 0.91 13.97 4.27
N THR A 71 2.14 13.86 4.75
CA THR A 71 2.52 14.26 6.11
C THR A 71 3.59 15.34 6.07
N ARG A 72 3.71 16.11 7.16
CA ARG A 72 4.96 16.84 7.45
C ARG A 72 5.99 15.86 7.99
N ARG A 73 7.28 16.17 7.89
CA ARG A 73 8.35 15.42 8.59
C ARG A 73 8.13 15.27 10.11
N SER A 74 7.34 16.15 10.71
CA SER A 74 6.94 16.05 12.12
C SER A 74 5.93 14.90 12.40
N GLY A 75 5.46 14.19 11.37
CA GLY A 75 4.42 13.17 11.46
C GLY A 75 2.98 13.72 11.40
N LYS A 76 2.78 15.04 11.30
CA LYS A 76 1.43 15.61 11.18
C LYS A 76 0.83 15.25 9.82
N VAL A 77 -0.30 14.53 9.83
CA VAL A 77 -1.08 14.23 8.64
C VAL A 77 -1.76 15.51 8.14
N LEU A 78 -1.57 15.83 6.86
CA LEU A 78 -2.15 16.98 6.19
C LEU A 78 -3.34 16.59 5.33
N ASN A 79 -3.19 15.49 4.59
CA ASN A 79 -4.24 14.87 3.80
C ASN A 79 -4.06 13.35 3.84
N LYS A 80 -5.17 12.60 3.80
CA LYS A 80 -5.17 11.14 3.69
C LYS A 80 -6.37 10.70 2.87
N GLU A 81 -6.12 9.97 1.80
CA GLU A 81 -7.14 9.45 0.89
C GLU A 81 -7.07 7.93 0.82
N TYR A 82 -8.21 7.29 0.55
CA TYR A 82 -8.34 5.84 0.45
C TYR A 82 -8.67 5.45 -0.98
N PHE A 83 -8.05 4.37 -1.43
CA PHE A 83 -8.14 3.84 -2.78
C PHE A 83 -8.35 2.33 -2.73
N THR A 84 -8.68 1.76 -3.88
CA THR A 84 -8.85 0.31 -4.03
C THR A 84 -8.08 -0.17 -5.25
N VAL A 85 -7.34 -1.27 -5.09
CA VAL A 85 -6.59 -1.93 -6.17
C VAL A 85 -7.11 -3.37 -6.34
N PRO A 86 -7.65 -3.74 -7.52
CA PRO A 86 -8.07 -5.11 -7.81
C PRO A 86 -6.88 -5.99 -8.18
N ALA A 87 -6.82 -7.19 -7.62
CA ALA A 87 -5.94 -8.28 -8.04
C ALA A 87 -6.72 -9.34 -8.83
N ASN A 88 -6.09 -9.90 -9.86
CA ASN A 88 -6.63 -10.99 -10.67
C ASN A 88 -5.65 -12.18 -10.68
N PHE A 89 -6.11 -13.32 -10.18
CA PHE A 89 -5.38 -14.58 -10.02
C PHE A 89 -5.80 -15.64 -11.05
N SER A 90 -6.43 -15.24 -12.15
CA SER A 90 -6.89 -16.18 -13.19
C SER A 90 -5.74 -16.93 -13.86
N ASP A 91 -4.54 -16.33 -13.91
CA ASP A 91 -3.35 -16.88 -14.53
C ASP A 91 -2.40 -17.57 -13.53
N GLY A 92 -2.74 -17.60 -12.24
CA GLY A 92 -1.93 -18.22 -11.19
C GLY A 92 -2.10 -17.60 -9.81
N PRO A 93 -1.45 -18.17 -8.78
CA PRO A 93 -1.60 -17.73 -7.40
C PRO A 93 -0.86 -16.43 -7.07
N VAL A 94 -0.12 -15.85 -8.02
CA VAL A 94 0.61 -14.59 -7.83
C VAL A 94 0.30 -13.67 -9.00
N THR A 95 0.09 -12.40 -8.70
CA THR A 95 -0.14 -11.36 -9.71
C THR A 95 0.45 -10.03 -9.23
N GLY A 96 0.71 -9.12 -10.16
CA GLY A 96 1.21 -7.78 -9.86
C GLY A 96 0.33 -6.72 -10.47
N LYS A 97 0.30 -5.53 -9.86
CA LYS A 97 -0.40 -4.38 -10.42
C LYS A 97 0.32 -3.08 -10.11
N THR A 98 0.46 -2.22 -11.13
CA THR A 98 0.96 -0.85 -10.97
C THR A 98 -0.22 0.11 -10.98
N GLU A 99 -0.30 0.98 -9.98
CA GLU A 99 -1.27 2.08 -9.91
C GLU A 99 -0.56 3.42 -10.10
N LEU A 100 -1.13 4.28 -10.95
CA LEU A 100 -0.63 5.63 -11.21
C LEU A 100 -1.64 6.67 -10.70
N LEU A 101 -1.25 7.42 -9.68
CA LEU A 101 -2.06 8.48 -9.09
C LEU A 101 -1.52 9.84 -9.52
N GLN A 102 -2.25 10.55 -10.40
CA GLN A 102 -1.74 11.75 -11.09
C GLN A 102 -2.03 13.08 -10.37
N GLN A 103 -2.75 13.08 -9.25
CA GLN A 103 -3.25 14.31 -8.62
C GLN A 103 -3.19 14.30 -7.09
N ILE A 104 -2.04 13.95 -6.51
CA ILE A 104 -1.85 14.20 -5.08
C ILE A 104 -1.58 15.69 -4.89
N ILE A 105 -2.53 16.39 -4.28
CA ILE A 105 -2.42 17.81 -3.96
C ILE A 105 -1.68 17.95 -2.62
N ILE A 106 -0.51 18.58 -2.66
CA ILE A 106 0.22 18.97 -1.45
C ILE A 106 -0.15 20.42 -1.13
N PRO A 107 -0.93 20.69 -0.07
CA PRO A 107 -1.28 22.06 0.30
C PRO A 107 -0.02 22.80 0.77
N ARG A 108 0.50 23.71 -0.05
CA ARG A 108 1.52 24.68 0.35
C ARG A 108 0.82 25.88 1.00
N ALA A 109 1.32 26.29 2.17
CA ALA A 109 0.82 27.48 2.86
C ALA A 109 1.31 28.77 2.18
N ASP A 110 2.55 28.77 1.68
CA ASP A 110 3.13 29.85 0.86
C ASP A 110 4.44 29.38 0.18
N ASP A 111 5.02 30.28 -0.62
CA ASP A 111 6.22 30.06 -1.45
C ASP A 111 7.50 29.78 -0.65
N SER A 112 7.53 30.05 0.66
CA SER A 112 8.66 29.77 1.56
C SER A 112 8.66 28.33 2.09
N VAL A 113 7.52 27.62 2.03
CA VAL A 113 7.44 26.21 2.46
C VAL A 113 7.98 25.31 1.36
N SER A 114 9.24 24.90 1.49
CA SER A 114 9.87 23.95 0.59
C SER A 114 9.13 22.60 0.57
N ALA A 115 8.91 22.04 -0.63
CA ALA A 115 8.34 20.70 -0.79
C ALA A 115 9.17 19.61 -0.10
N ALA A 116 10.44 19.88 0.21
CA ALA A 116 11.32 18.99 0.96
C ALA A 116 10.85 18.68 2.40
N ASN A 117 9.86 19.42 2.91
CA ASN A 117 9.32 19.27 4.27
C ASN A 117 8.12 18.32 4.37
N PHE A 118 7.69 17.71 3.26
CA PHE A 118 6.60 16.76 3.23
C PHE A 118 7.08 15.35 2.90
N GLU A 119 6.30 14.36 3.33
CA GLU A 119 6.48 12.96 2.99
C GLU A 119 5.15 12.42 2.44
N VAL A 120 5.24 11.52 1.46
CA VAL A 120 4.09 10.76 0.95
C VAL A 120 4.20 9.35 1.49
N LEU A 121 3.21 8.93 2.25
CA LEU A 121 3.17 7.65 2.92
C LEU A 121 2.06 6.81 2.32
N ILE A 122 2.32 5.52 2.11
CA ILE A 122 1.37 4.59 1.49
C ILE A 122 1.30 3.33 2.33
N GLY A 123 0.12 2.77 2.47
CA GLY A 123 -0.06 1.49 3.15
C GLY A 123 -1.43 0.90 2.90
N PHE A 124 -1.56 -0.41 3.12
CA PHE A 124 -2.86 -1.07 3.14
C PHE A 124 -3.73 -0.55 4.29
N ASP A 125 -5.04 -0.57 4.07
CA ASP A 125 -6.05 -0.27 5.08
C ASP A 125 -6.24 -1.50 5.97
N LEU A 126 -5.35 -1.65 6.95
CA LEU A 126 -5.28 -2.83 7.80
C LEU A 126 -6.26 -2.77 8.96
N THR A 127 -6.85 -3.92 9.29
CA THR A 127 -7.49 -4.12 10.60
C THR A 127 -6.45 -4.14 11.73
N GLU A 128 -6.90 -4.00 12.96
CA GLU A 128 -6.02 -4.06 14.13
C GLU A 128 -5.31 -5.43 14.25
N SER A 129 -6.01 -6.52 13.95
CA SER A 129 -5.43 -7.87 13.95
C SER A 129 -4.33 -8.03 12.89
N GLN A 130 -4.54 -7.49 11.68
CA GLN A 130 -3.54 -7.49 10.61
C GLN A 130 -2.32 -6.64 10.96
N LEU A 131 -2.54 -5.46 11.55
CA LEU A 131 -1.46 -4.60 12.01
C LEU A 131 -0.62 -5.28 13.12
N THR A 132 -1.27 -5.96 14.05
CA THR A 132 -0.60 -6.73 15.12
C THR A 132 0.21 -7.89 14.54
N TYR A 133 -0.37 -8.67 13.63
CA TYR A 133 0.36 -9.72 12.89
C TYR A 133 1.64 -9.17 12.24
N ASN A 134 1.54 -8.00 11.61
CA ASN A 134 2.67 -7.37 10.96
C ASN A 134 3.75 -6.88 11.94
N LYS A 135 3.34 -6.33 13.09
CA LYS A 135 4.25 -5.84 14.15
C LYS A 135 5.08 -6.96 14.79
N GLU A 136 4.52 -8.16 14.91
CA GLU A 136 5.20 -9.33 15.45
C GLU A 136 6.26 -9.92 14.51
N GLY A 137 6.45 -9.32 13.32
CA GLY A 137 7.46 -9.77 12.36
C GLY A 137 7.14 -11.09 11.68
N ARG A 138 5.95 -11.66 11.93
CA ARG A 138 5.49 -12.90 11.28
C ARG A 138 5.44 -12.71 9.77
N ARG A 139 6.01 -13.66 9.04
CA ARG A 139 6.11 -13.66 7.57
C ARG A 139 5.84 -15.07 7.08
N PHE A 140 4.89 -15.23 6.17
CA PHE A 140 4.90 -16.39 5.30
C PHE A 140 5.85 -16.08 4.16
N ARG A 141 6.99 -16.78 4.13
CA ARG A 141 7.74 -16.93 2.89
C ARG A 141 7.02 -18.02 2.14
N LEU A 142 6.27 -17.66 1.10
CA LEU A 142 6.03 -18.60 0.02
C LEU A 142 7.43 -18.94 -0.49
N ASN A 143 7.90 -20.16 -0.24
CA ASN A 143 9.08 -20.67 -0.90
C ASN A 143 8.73 -20.70 -2.40
N ALA A 144 9.05 -19.62 -3.11
CA ALA A 144 9.26 -19.71 -4.55
C ALA A 144 10.34 -20.78 -4.72
N GLY A 145 10.01 -21.81 -5.49
CA GLY A 145 10.69 -23.09 -5.50
C GLY A 145 12.21 -23.02 -5.71
N GLN A 146 12.83 -24.09 -5.23
CA GLN A 146 14.12 -24.60 -5.70
C GLN A 146 14.07 -24.89 -7.21
#